data_AF-A0A3C2DDD4-F1
#
_entry.id   AF-A0A3C2DDD4-F1
#
_cell.length_a   1.000
_cell.length_b   1.000
_cell.length_c   1.000
_cell.angle_alpha   90.00
_cell.angle_beta   90.00
_cell.angle_gamma   90.00
#
_symmetry.space_group_name_H-M   'P 1'
#
loop_
_entity.id
_entity.type
_entity.pdbx_description
1 polymer ?
#
loop_
_entity_poly.entity_id
_entity_poly.type
_entity_poly.pdbx_seq_one_letter_code
_entity_poly.pdbx_strand_id
1 'polypeptide(L)' 'MTGCSHVDPIDPVVGRAAREWADLVASLPTVPEPWPPTGPIVVVAPHPDDELLAVGATLAGASDAGAEVRVVAV' A
#
# COMPACT_ATOMS: atom_id res chain seq x y z
N MET A 1 -11.31 -39.75 -5.24
CA MET A 1 -10.30 -38.99 -4.47
C MET A 1 -9.60 -38.06 -5.43
N THR A 2 -10.10 -36.84 -5.56
CA THR A 2 -9.52 -35.80 -6.42
C THR A 2 -8.58 -35.00 -5.53
N GLY A 3 -7.27 -35.20 -5.67
CA GLY A 3 -6.27 -34.50 -4.87
C GLY A 3 -6.23 -33.02 -5.26
N CYS A 4 -6.41 -32.13 -4.29
CA CYS A 4 -6.09 -30.73 -4.48
C CYS A 4 -4.58 -30.62 -4.75
N SER A 5 -4.20 -30.16 -5.94
CA SER A 5 -2.81 -29.85 -6.26
C SER A 5 -2.34 -28.70 -5.36
N HIS A 6 -1.43 -29.00 -4.44
CA HIS A 6 -0.74 -27.98 -3.66
C HIS A 6 0.18 -27.21 -4.61
N VAL A 7 -0.15 -25.95 -4.88
CA VAL A 7 0.69 -25.05 -5.67
C VAL A 7 1.75 -24.49 -4.73
N ASP A 8 3.02 -24.68 -5.06
CA ASP A 8 4.14 -24.05 -4.36
C ASP A 8 4.10 -22.53 -4.60
N PRO A 9 3.86 -21.71 -3.57
CA PRO A 9 3.73 -20.26 -3.73
C PRO A 9 5.03 -19.57 -4.17
N ILE A 10 6.17 -20.28 -4.19
CA ILE A 10 7.49 -19.76 -4.59
C ILE A 10 7.93 -20.35 -5.94
N ASP A 11 7.04 -21.00 -6.70
CA ASP A 11 7.37 -21.55 -8.02
C ASP A 11 7.86 -20.43 -8.98
N PRO A 12 9.11 -20.50 -9.48
CA PRO A 12 9.67 -19.48 -10.37
C PRO A 12 8.94 -19.40 -11.73
N VAL A 13 8.14 -20.41 -12.12
CA VAL A 13 7.26 -20.37 -13.29
C VAL A 13 6.08 -19.40 -13.03
N VAL A 14 5.56 -19.32 -11.81
CA VAL A 14 4.57 -18.30 -11.41
C VAL A 14 5.21 -16.90 -11.44
N GLY A 15 6.49 -16.80 -11.08
CA GLY A 15 7.30 -15.58 -11.24
C GLY A 15 7.50 -15.12 -12.70
N ARG A 16 7.27 -15.98 -13.70
CA ARG A 16 7.35 -15.61 -15.13
C ARG A 16 6.12 -14.84 -15.64
N ALA A 17 5.09 -14.68 -14.84
CA ALA A 17 3.94 -13.82 -15.16
C ALA A 17 4.26 -12.32 -15.04
N ALA A 18 5.52 -11.91 -14.83
CA ALA A 18 5.90 -10.50 -14.66
C ALA A 18 5.37 -9.58 -15.77
N ARG A 19 5.30 -10.06 -17.02
CA ARG A 19 4.69 -9.30 -18.13
C ARG A 19 3.17 -9.19 -18.00
N GLU A 20 2.49 -10.28 -17.67
CA GLU A 20 1.04 -10.29 -17.47
C GLU A 20 0.64 -9.39 -16.30
N TRP A 21 1.44 -9.40 -15.22
CA TRP A 21 1.29 -8.47 -14.11
C TRP A 21 1.56 -7.02 -14.49
N ALA A 22 2.59 -6.77 -15.29
CA ALA A 22 2.88 -5.41 -15.79
C ALA A 22 1.74 -4.89 -16.68
N ASP A 23 1.21 -5.73 -17.58
CA ASP A 23 0.08 -5.39 -18.44
C ASP A 23 -1.18 -5.14 -17.61
N LEU A 24 -1.42 -5.95 -16.56
CA LEU A 24 -2.52 -5.75 -15.62
C LEU A 24 -2.37 -4.42 -14.86
N VAL A 25 -1.19 -4.13 -14.31
CA VAL A 25 -0.91 -2.86 -13.61
C VAL A 25 -1.07 -1.66 -14.55
N ALA A 26 -0.59 -1.77 -15.79
CA ALA A 26 -0.74 -0.72 -16.81
C ALA A 26 -2.19 -0.51 -17.25
N SER A 27 -3.04 -1.54 -17.13
CA SER A 27 -4.47 -1.45 -17.45
C SER A 27 -5.30 -0.80 -16.34
N LEU A 28 -4.75 -0.66 -15.12
CA LEU A 28 -5.46 -0.03 -14.02
C LEU A 28 -5.68 1.46 -14.30
N PRO A 29 -6.86 2.02 -13.97
CA PRO A 29 -7.11 3.43 -14.12
C PRO A 29 -6.10 4.21 -13.25
N THR A 30 -5.45 5.20 -13.85
CA THR A 30 -4.59 6.11 -13.10
C THR A 30 -5.47 7.00 -12.23
N VAL A 31 -5.19 7.06 -10.94
CA VAL A 31 -5.85 7.99 -10.02
C VAL A 31 -4.88 9.14 -9.77
N PRO A 32 -5.07 10.30 -10.43
CA PRO A 32 -4.20 11.45 -10.24
C PRO A 32 -4.63 12.19 -8.97
N GLU A 33 -4.37 11.60 -7.81
CA GLU A 33 -4.54 12.31 -6.55
C GLU A 33 -3.20 12.96 -6.17
N PRO A 34 -3.15 14.31 -6.05
CA PRO A 34 -1.96 14.98 -5.56
C PRO A 34 -1.71 14.56 -4.11
N TRP A 35 -0.43 14.45 -3.74
CA TRP A 35 -0.03 14.28 -2.35
C TRP A 35 0.37 15.64 -1.74
N PRO A 36 -0.11 15.97 -0.52
CA PRO A 36 -1.13 15.26 0.24
C PRO A 36 -2.53 15.38 -0.40
N PRO A 37 -3.44 14.42 -0.15
CA PRO A 37 -4.81 14.49 -0.63
C PRO A 37 -5.53 15.72 -0.08
N THR A 38 -6.59 16.15 -0.77
CA THR A 38 -7.47 17.21 -0.24
C THR A 38 -8.29 16.66 0.93
N GLY A 39 -8.14 17.27 2.11
CA GLY A 39 -8.86 16.89 3.32
C GLY A 39 -7.98 16.21 4.38
N PRO A 40 -8.59 15.69 5.46
CA PRO A 40 -7.85 15.11 6.57
C PRO A 40 -7.27 13.73 6.23
N ILE A 41 -6.07 13.45 6.74
CA ILE A 41 -5.42 12.15 6.69
C ILE A 41 -5.62 11.45 8.03
N VAL A 42 -6.09 10.20 7.99
CA VAL A 42 -6.22 9.34 9.17
C VAL A 42 -5.29 8.16 9.04
N VAL A 43 -4.42 7.98 10.03
CA VAL A 43 -3.47 6.86 10.11
C VAL A 43 -3.95 5.91 11.20
N VAL A 44 -4.14 4.64 10.85
CA VAL A 44 -4.52 3.59 11.79
C VAL A 44 -3.30 2.72 12.04
N ALA A 45 -2.83 2.71 13.28
CA ALA A 45 -1.62 2.02 13.72
C ALA A 45 -2.01 0.88 14.68
N PRO A 46 -1.62 -0.39 14.41
CA PRO A 46 -1.90 -1.50 15.31
C PRO A 46 -1.24 -1.36 16.69
N HIS A 47 -0.04 -0.77 16.74
CA HIS A 47 0.67 -0.46 17.97
C HIS A 47 1.16 0.99 17.96
N PRO A 48 1.45 1.57 19.14
CA PRO A 48 2.21 2.81 19.20
C PRO A 48 3.52 2.67 18.42
N ASP A 49 3.90 3.75 17.73
CA ASP A 49 5.12 3.88 16.92
C ASP A 49 5.05 3.29 15.50
N ASP A 50 4.06 2.46 15.16
CA ASP A 50 3.92 1.93 13.79
C ASP A 50 3.74 3.08 12.78
N GLU A 51 3.01 4.15 13.15
CA GLU A 51 2.84 5.34 12.31
C GLU A 51 4.16 6.07 12.06
N LEU A 52 5.04 6.11 13.06
CA LEU A 52 6.34 6.77 12.97
C LEU A 52 7.28 5.93 12.10
N LEU A 53 7.33 4.62 12.35
CA LEU A 53 8.25 3.70 11.70
C LEU A 53 7.89 3.43 10.23
N ALA A 54 6.59 3.33 9.92
CA ALA A 54 6.15 3.01 8.56
C ALA A 54 6.03 4.25 7.67
N VAL A 55 5.51 5.36 8.19
CA VAL A 55 5.07 6.51 7.37
C VAL A 55 5.43 7.87 7.96
N GLY A 56 6.25 7.96 9.01
CA GLY A 56 6.50 9.22 9.72
C GLY A 56 6.98 10.38 8.83
N ALA A 57 7.93 10.11 7.92
CA ALA A 57 8.40 11.13 6.98
C ALA A 57 7.32 11.59 5.98
N THR A 58 6.46 10.67 5.55
CA THR A 58 5.34 10.95 4.65
C THR A 58 4.30 11.85 5.32
N LEU A 59 4.00 11.59 6.60
CA LEU A 59 3.08 12.41 7.40
C LEU A 59 3.65 13.78 7.75
N ALA A 60 4.96 13.86 8.00
CA ALA A 60 5.66 15.13 8.19
C ALA A 60 5.53 16.00 6.92
N GLY A 61 5.82 15.45 5.75
CA GLY A 61 5.66 16.18 4.48
C GLY A 61 4.21 16.61 4.20
N ALA A 62 3.22 15.79 4.57
CA ALA A 62 1.82 16.18 4.47
C ALA A 62 1.45 17.31 5.44
N SER A 63 1.95 17.25 6.69
CA SER A 63 1.74 18.28 7.71
C SER A 63 2.39 19.61 7.31
N ASP A 64 3.60 19.57 6.76
CA ASP A 64 4.30 20.76 6.25
C ASP A 64 3.54 21.42 5.09
N ALA A 65 2.84 20.63 4.28
CA ALA A 65 1.95 21.11 3.23
C ALA A 65 0.56 21.57 3.75
N GLY A 66 0.35 21.54 5.07
CA GLY A 66 -0.85 22.03 5.74
C GLY A 66 -2.00 21.03 5.85
N ALA A 67 -1.76 19.74 5.56
CA ALA A 67 -2.78 18.71 5.73
C ALA A 67 -3.04 18.44 7.23
N GLU A 68 -4.31 18.27 7.59
CA GLU A 68 -4.68 17.81 8.92
C GLU A 68 -4.39 16.31 9.05
N VAL A 69 -3.59 15.91 10.03
CA VAL A 69 -3.23 14.50 10.29
C VAL A 69 -3.78 14.06 11.65
N ARG A 70 -4.44 12.90 11.68
CA ARG A 70 -4.93 12.25 12.92
C ARG A 70 -4.42 10.82 12.98
N VAL A 71 -3.86 10.42 14.12
CA VAL A 71 -3.39 9.06 14.38
C VAL A 71 -4.35 8.36 15.32
N VAL A 72 -4.74 7.14 14.96
CA VAL A 72 -5.51 6.21 15.79
C VAL A 72 -4.63 4.99 16.04
N ALA A 73 -4.05 4.91 17.24
CA ALA A 73 -3.26 3.77 17.69
C ALA A 73 -4.02 2.97 18.76
N VAL A 74 -3.81 1.65 18.79
CA VAL A 74 -4.41 0.70 19.76
C VAL A 74 -3.41 0.33 20.85
#